data_AF-A0A1I7L9E0-F1
#
_entry.id   AF-A0A1I7L9E0-F1
#
_cell.length_a   1.000
_cell.length_b   1.000
_cell.length_c   1.000
_cell.angle_alpha   90.00
_cell.angle_beta   90.00
_cell.angle_gamma   90.00
#
_symmetry.space_group_name_H-M   'P 1'
#
loop_
_entity.id
_entity.type
_entity.pdbx_description
1 polymer ?
#
loop_
_entity_poly.entity_id
_entity_poly.type
_entity_poly.pdbx_seq_one_letter_code
_entity_poly.pdbx_strand_id
1 'polypeptide(L)'
;MSQKSWEQRVTAFLLEAAEGLREIAQPVGNDSIKVQIGRAARRAGLSYWRAFDLWYRKARSVQAAEIEAIRAARAARTRERSDEYASLAADFEALAERMSRLSAGSAGADAAALRAVAGRTRRLADGE
;
A
#
# COMPACT_ATOMS: atom_id res chain seq x y z
N MET A 1 -21.09 -28.93 -15.96
CA MET A 1 -20.31 -27.68 -16.14
C MET A 1 -19.63 -27.72 -17.50
N SER A 2 -19.65 -26.63 -18.28
CA SER A 2 -19.04 -26.57 -19.63
C SER A 2 -17.53 -26.28 -19.55
N GLN A 3 -16.73 -26.82 -20.47
CA GLN A 3 -15.28 -26.56 -20.60
C GLN A 3 -14.97 -25.05 -20.64
N LYS A 4 -15.79 -24.26 -21.34
CA LYS A 4 -15.64 -22.80 -21.41
C LYS A 4 -15.74 -22.12 -20.03
N SER A 5 -16.61 -22.62 -19.15
CA SER A 5 -16.79 -22.08 -17.79
C SER A 5 -15.60 -22.41 -16.87
N TRP A 6 -14.90 -23.51 -17.12
CA TRP A 6 -13.68 -23.85 -16.40
C TRP A 6 -12.51 -22.96 -16.83
N GLU A 7 -12.30 -22.81 -18.13
CA GLU A 7 -11.25 -21.95 -18.69
C GLU A 7 -11.40 -20.49 -18.22
N GLN A 8 -12.62 -19.94 -18.26
CA GLN A 8 -12.91 -18.59 -17.79
C GLN A 8 -12.53 -18.38 -16.31
N ARG A 9 -12.84 -19.35 -15.44
CA ARG A 9 -12.48 -19.27 -14.02
C ARG A 9 -10.97 -19.33 -13.80
N VAL A 10 -10.28 -20.21 -14.51
CA VAL A 10 -8.82 -20.31 -14.44
C VAL A 10 -8.17 -19.00 -14.88
N THR A 11 -8.65 -18.39 -15.97
CA THR A 11 -8.17 -17.07 -16.42
C THR A 11 -8.42 -15.98 -15.38
N ALA A 12 -9.59 -15.96 -14.74
CA ALA A 12 -9.91 -14.99 -13.69
C ALA A 12 -8.98 -15.11 -12.48
N PHE A 13 -8.72 -16.32 -11.99
CA PHE A 13 -7.80 -16.53 -10.87
C PHE A 13 -6.35 -16.19 -11.23
N LEU A 14 -5.92 -16.49 -12.44
CA LEU A 14 -4.60 -16.08 -12.94
C LEU A 14 -4.45 -14.56 -12.98
N LEU A 15 -5.49 -13.85 -13.42
CA LEU A 15 -5.51 -12.40 -13.47
C LEU A 15 -5.43 -11.81 -12.05
N GLU A 16 -6.29 -12.30 -11.16
CA GLU A 16 -6.34 -11.88 -9.76
C GLU A 16 -5.00 -12.11 -9.05
N ALA A 17 -4.39 -13.29 -9.22
CA ALA A 17 -3.10 -13.60 -8.63
C ALA A 17 -2.01 -12.64 -9.13
N ALA A 18 -1.98 -12.38 -10.44
CA ALA A 18 -0.97 -11.52 -11.04
C ALA A 18 -1.11 -10.06 -10.59
N GLU A 19 -2.33 -9.55 -10.48
CA GLU A 19 -2.62 -8.19 -10.00
C GLU A 19 -2.33 -8.07 -8.50
N GLY A 20 -2.78 -9.05 -7.72
CA GLY A 20 -2.51 -9.09 -6.29
C GLY A 20 -1.01 -9.09 -5.97
N LEU A 21 -0.21 -9.87 -6.70
CA LEU A 21 1.25 -9.85 -6.53
C LEU A 21 1.87 -8.48 -6.86
N ARG A 22 1.37 -7.76 -7.87
CA ARG A 22 1.84 -6.40 -8.20
C ARG A 22 1.49 -5.39 -7.13
N GLU A 23 0.31 -5.49 -6.54
CA GLU A 23 -0.10 -4.63 -5.44
C GLU A 23 0.72 -4.88 -4.18
N ILE A 24 0.90 -6.15 -3.81
CA ILE A 24 1.72 -6.53 -2.67
C ILE A 24 3.19 -6.19 -2.90
N ALA A 25 3.67 -6.03 -4.14
CA ALA A 25 5.06 -5.62 -4.39
C ALA A 25 5.33 -4.15 -4.03
N GLN A 26 4.29 -3.31 -3.90
CA GLN A 26 4.45 -1.87 -3.63
C GLN A 26 5.11 -1.58 -2.27
N PRO A 27 5.92 -0.50 -2.16
CA PRO A 27 6.24 0.49 -3.19
C PRO A 27 7.36 0.03 -4.14
N VAL A 28 7.20 0.16 -5.46
CA VAL A 28 8.16 -0.42 -6.43
C VAL A 28 9.37 0.45 -6.81
N GLY A 29 9.43 1.72 -6.40
CA GLY A 29 10.59 2.62 -6.59
C GLY A 29 11.32 2.46 -7.94
N ASN A 30 12.65 2.40 -7.88
CA ASN A 30 13.53 2.03 -9.01
C ASN A 30 13.96 0.55 -8.94
N ASP A 31 13.18 -0.29 -8.24
CA ASP A 31 13.54 -1.70 -8.06
C ASP A 31 13.42 -2.45 -9.38
N SER A 32 14.43 -3.29 -9.68
CA SER A 32 14.32 -4.24 -10.79
C SER A 32 13.11 -5.17 -10.61
N ILE A 33 12.50 -5.62 -11.71
CA ILE A 33 11.35 -6.54 -11.67
C ILE A 33 11.64 -7.80 -10.84
N LYS A 34 12.87 -8.31 -10.87
CA LYS A 34 13.31 -9.45 -10.06
C LYS A 34 13.15 -9.18 -8.55
N VAL A 35 13.51 -7.97 -8.10
CA VAL A 35 13.35 -7.57 -6.69
C VAL A 35 11.87 -7.46 -6.33
N GLN A 36 11.05 -6.89 -7.21
CA GLN A 36 9.60 -6.78 -7.01
C GLN A 36 8.93 -8.16 -6.87
N ILE A 37 9.24 -9.09 -7.77
CA ILE A 37 8.73 -10.48 -7.71
C ILE A 37 9.21 -11.17 -6.43
N GLY A 38 10.49 -11.04 -6.08
CA GLY A 38 11.02 -11.63 -4.84
C GLY A 38 10.38 -11.06 -3.57
N ARG A 39 10.00 -9.78 -3.57
CA ARG A 39 9.26 -9.16 -2.49
C ARG A 39 7.82 -9.68 -2.40
N ALA A 40 7.12 -9.71 -3.52
CA ALA A 40 5.76 -10.24 -3.58
C ALA A 40 5.71 -11.72 -3.14
N ALA A 41 6.68 -12.52 -3.60
CA ALA A 41 6.83 -13.91 -3.21
C ALA A 41 6.97 -14.07 -1.69
N ARG A 42 7.90 -13.33 -1.06
CA ARG A 42 8.10 -13.37 0.40
C ARG A 42 6.85 -12.95 1.16
N ARG A 43 6.16 -11.88 0.74
CA ARG A 43 4.95 -11.38 1.40
C ARG A 43 3.77 -12.34 1.27
N ALA A 44 3.64 -13.03 0.14
CA ALA A 44 2.59 -14.02 -0.09
C ALA A 44 2.97 -15.44 0.40
N GLY A 45 4.17 -15.66 0.94
CA GLY A 45 4.64 -16.99 1.35
C GLY A 45 4.86 -17.96 0.19
N LEU A 46 5.11 -17.46 -1.02
CA LEU A 46 5.32 -18.25 -2.24
C LEU A 46 6.81 -18.39 -2.57
N SER A 47 7.17 -19.44 -3.30
CA SER A 47 8.50 -19.52 -3.91
C SER A 47 8.66 -18.46 -5.00
N TYR A 48 9.89 -17.98 -5.23
CA TYR A 48 10.17 -16.97 -6.26
C TYR A 48 9.67 -17.42 -7.65
N TRP A 49 9.97 -18.65 -8.05
CA TRP A 49 9.55 -19.18 -9.35
C TRP A 49 8.04 -19.28 -9.47
N ARG A 50 7.35 -19.62 -8.38
CA ARG A 50 5.90 -19.67 -8.40
C ARG A 50 5.26 -18.28 -8.54
N ALA A 51 5.78 -17.32 -7.79
CA ALA A 51 5.37 -15.93 -7.94
C ALA A 51 5.70 -15.39 -9.33
N PHE A 52 6.85 -15.76 -9.92
CA PHE A 52 7.23 -15.39 -11.29
C PHE A 52 6.22 -15.90 -12.32
N ASP A 53 5.84 -17.18 -12.24
CA ASP A 53 4.86 -17.77 -13.16
C ASP A 53 3.49 -17.10 -13.05
N LEU A 54 3.04 -16.82 -11.84
CA LEU A 54 1.78 -16.11 -11.60
C LEU A 54 1.87 -14.65 -12.08
N TRP A 55 2.98 -13.96 -11.81
CA TRP A 55 3.23 -12.57 -12.21
C TRP A 55 3.09 -12.35 -13.71
N TYR A 56 3.66 -13.26 -14.50
CA TYR A 56 3.60 -13.27 -15.96
C TYR A 56 2.42 -14.05 -16.53
N ARG A 57 1.49 -14.53 -15.68
CA ARG A 57 0.31 -15.32 -16.07
C ARG A 57 0.66 -16.59 -16.87
N LYS A 58 1.83 -17.18 -16.59
CA LYS A 58 2.34 -18.40 -17.23
C LYS A 58 1.95 -19.69 -16.49
N ALA A 59 1.42 -19.58 -15.28
CA ALA A 59 0.98 -20.74 -14.51
C ALA A 59 -0.18 -21.47 -15.22
N ARG A 60 -0.10 -22.80 -15.31
CA ARG A 60 -1.15 -23.64 -15.92
C ARG A 60 -2.39 -23.81 -15.03
N SER A 61 -2.20 -23.65 -13.73
CA SER A 61 -3.23 -23.74 -12.70
C SER A 61 -2.88 -22.77 -11.58
N VAL A 62 -3.88 -22.37 -10.81
CA VAL A 62 -3.71 -21.60 -9.58
C VAL A 62 -4.39 -22.38 -8.46
N GLN A 63 -3.66 -22.64 -7.38
CA GLN A 63 -4.20 -23.35 -6.24
C GLN A 63 -5.00 -22.38 -5.38
N ALA A 64 -6.08 -22.86 -4.76
CA ALA A 64 -6.90 -22.03 -3.88
C ALA A 64 -6.07 -21.40 -2.74
N ALA A 65 -5.14 -22.17 -2.15
CA ALA A 65 -4.24 -21.69 -1.11
C ALA A 65 -3.38 -20.50 -1.58
N GLU A 66 -2.97 -20.46 -2.85
CA GLU A 66 -2.16 -19.36 -3.39
C GLU A 66 -2.97 -18.08 -3.51
N ILE A 67 -4.22 -18.19 -3.97
CA ILE A 67 -5.15 -17.05 -4.04
C ILE A 67 -5.42 -16.50 -2.63
N GLU A 68 -5.70 -17.38 -1.67
CA GLU A 68 -5.95 -16.96 -0.30
C GLU A 68 -4.72 -16.33 0.36
N ALA A 69 -3.51 -16.85 0.12
CA ALA A 69 -2.27 -16.22 0.57
C ALA A 69 -2.09 -14.81 -0.02
N ILE A 70 -2.35 -14.65 -1.32
CA ILE A 70 -2.27 -13.35 -2.00
C ILE A 70 -3.32 -12.39 -1.43
N ARG A 71 -4.57 -12.83 -1.23
CA ARG A 71 -5.63 -12.00 -0.62
C ARG A 71 -5.27 -11.57 0.79
N ALA A 72 -4.79 -12.49 1.62
CA ALA A 72 -4.37 -12.20 2.99
C ALA A 72 -3.22 -11.17 3.02
N ALA A 73 -2.22 -11.34 2.15
CA ALA A 73 -1.10 -10.41 2.04
C ALA A 73 -1.53 -9.01 1.55
N ARG A 74 -2.50 -8.92 0.61
CA ARG A 74 -3.10 -7.64 0.20
C ARG A 74 -3.80 -6.95 1.38
N ALA A 75 -4.63 -7.70 2.11
CA ALA A 75 -5.34 -7.16 3.27
C ALA A 75 -4.39 -6.70 4.39
N ALA A 76 -3.29 -7.43 4.61
CA ALA A 76 -2.24 -7.00 5.52
C ALA A 76 -1.59 -5.69 5.05
N ARG A 77 -1.24 -5.58 3.76
CA ARG A 77 -0.60 -4.36 3.23
C ARG A 77 -1.54 -3.14 3.27
N THR A 78 -2.83 -3.33 3.01
CA THR A 78 -3.80 -2.24 3.14
C THR A 78 -3.89 -1.73 4.57
N ARG A 79 -3.86 -2.63 5.57
CA ARG A 79 -3.83 -2.24 6.99
C ARG A 79 -2.55 -1.50 7.35
N GLU A 80 -1.38 -2.04 7.00
CA GLU A 80 -0.09 -1.37 7.23
C GLU A 80 -0.07 0.04 6.65
N ARG A 81 -0.56 0.21 5.41
CA ARG A 81 -0.63 1.53 4.77
C ARG A 81 -1.60 2.47 5.48
N SER A 82 -2.73 1.95 5.97
CA SER A 82 -3.67 2.73 6.78
C SER A 82 -3.03 3.20 8.09
N ASP A 83 -2.27 2.33 8.74
CA ASP A 83 -1.56 2.64 9.98
C ASP A 83 -0.43 3.67 9.73
N GLU A 84 0.32 3.52 8.63
CA GLU A 84 1.33 4.49 8.17
C GLU A 84 0.70 5.89 7.98
N TYR A 85 -0.47 5.97 7.31
CA TYR A 85 -1.17 7.25 7.12
C TYR A 85 -1.73 7.83 8.42
N ALA A 86 -2.28 6.99 9.30
CA ALA A 86 -2.77 7.43 10.60
C ALA A 86 -1.64 8.00 11.47
N SER A 87 -0.46 7.36 11.46
CA SER A 87 0.73 7.87 12.14
C SER A 87 1.17 9.22 11.58
N LEU A 88 1.20 9.36 10.25
CA LEU A 88 1.62 10.61 9.61
C LEU A 88 0.64 11.76 9.90
N ALA A 89 -0.66 11.49 9.91
CA ALA A 89 -1.67 12.48 10.28
C ALA A 89 -1.50 12.93 11.75
N ALA A 90 -1.22 12.00 12.67
CA ALA A 90 -0.93 12.32 14.06
C ALA A 90 0.31 13.20 14.22
N ASP A 91 1.38 12.94 13.45
CA ASP A 91 2.60 13.76 13.45
C ASP A 91 2.32 15.18 12.95
N PHE A 92 1.49 15.33 11.90
CA PHE A 92 1.09 16.64 11.41
C PHE A 92 0.26 17.42 12.44
N GLU A 93 -0.70 16.79 13.11
CA GLU A 93 -1.47 17.47 14.15
C GLU A 93 -0.58 17.90 15.33
N ALA A 94 0.34 17.04 15.78
CA ALA A 94 1.29 17.39 16.83
C ALA A 94 2.20 18.58 16.43
N LEU A 95 2.62 18.64 15.17
CA LEU A 95 3.36 19.77 14.64
C LEU A 95 2.50 21.04 14.61
N ALA A 96 1.24 20.95 14.18
CA ALA A 96 0.30 22.07 14.16
C ALA A 96 0.11 22.65 15.58
N GLU A 97 -0.09 21.79 16.58
CA GLU A 97 -0.19 22.21 17.98
C GLU A 97 1.07 22.93 18.46
N ARG A 98 2.26 22.39 18.14
CA ARG A 98 3.53 23.01 18.54
C ARG A 98 3.67 24.39 17.92
N MET A 99 3.28 24.57 16.67
CA MET A 99 3.29 25.85 15.97
C MET A 99 2.28 26.83 16.58
N SER A 100 1.10 26.38 16.97
CA SER A 100 0.13 27.21 17.71
C SER A 100 0.66 27.67 19.06
N ARG A 101 1.33 26.80 19.82
CA ARG A 101 1.95 27.17 21.11
C ARG A 101 3.07 28.20 20.91
N LEU A 102 3.91 28.04 19.90
CA LEU A 102 4.95 29.02 19.55
C LEU A 102 4.34 30.36 19.14
N SER A 103 3.24 30.35 18.38
CA SER A 103 2.52 31.58 18.04
C SER A 103 2.01 32.31 19.28
N ALA A 104 1.58 31.60 20.33
CA ALA A 104 1.05 32.23 21.53
C ALA A 104 2.13 32.99 22.34
N GLY A 105 3.40 32.58 22.22
CA GLY A 105 4.55 33.26 22.80
C GLY A 105 5.24 34.29 21.89
N SER A 106 4.73 34.48 20.67
CA SER A 106 5.28 35.37 19.65
C SER A 106 4.44 36.65 19.51
N ALA A 107 5.06 37.77 19.11
CA ALA A 107 4.38 39.04 18.92
C ALA A 107 4.28 39.42 17.42
N GLY A 108 3.20 40.12 17.06
CA GLY A 108 3.07 40.78 15.75
C GLY A 108 2.95 39.82 14.56
N ALA A 109 3.69 40.13 13.48
CA ALA A 109 3.60 39.44 12.20
C ALA A 109 4.03 37.96 12.28
N ASP A 110 4.98 37.63 13.15
CA ASP A 110 5.50 36.27 13.32
C ASP A 110 4.43 35.33 13.90
N ALA A 111 3.62 35.81 14.85
CA ALA A 111 2.51 35.04 15.41
C ALA A 111 1.44 34.72 14.35
N ALA A 112 1.16 35.67 13.45
CA ALA A 112 0.21 35.45 12.35
C ALA A 112 0.73 34.40 11.34
N ALA A 113 2.03 34.46 11.01
CA ALA A 113 2.67 33.48 10.14
C ALA A 113 2.66 32.07 10.75
N LEU A 114 2.99 31.94 12.04
CA LEU A 114 2.98 30.66 12.75
C LEU A 114 1.58 30.04 12.83
N ARG A 115 0.53 30.85 13.06
CA ARG A 115 -0.87 30.40 12.99
C ARG A 115 -1.28 29.93 11.60
N ALA A 116 -0.87 30.64 10.55
CA ALA A 116 -1.14 30.24 9.17
C ALA A 116 -0.47 28.91 8.81
N VAL A 117 0.76 28.69 9.29
CA VAL A 117 1.47 27.42 9.12
C VAL A 117 0.76 26.31 9.89
N ALA A 118 0.40 26.52 11.16
CA ALA A 118 -0.35 25.53 11.95
C ALA A 118 -1.65 25.10 11.26
N GLY A 119 -2.42 26.06 10.74
CA GLY A 119 -3.64 25.77 9.99
C GLY A 119 -3.40 24.99 8.70
N ARG A 120 -2.28 25.23 8.00
CA ARG A 120 -1.90 24.45 6.82
C ARG A 120 -1.49 23.03 7.20
N THR A 121 -0.73 22.86 8.28
CA THR A 121 -0.30 21.54 8.75
C THR A 121 -1.49 20.67 9.17
N ARG A 122 -2.51 21.25 9.81
CA ARG A 122 -3.76 20.54 10.14
C ARG A 122 -4.50 20.05 8.89
N ARG A 123 -4.64 20.90 7.87
CA ARG A 123 -5.23 20.49 6.58
C ARG A 123 -4.51 19.31 5.93
N LEU A 124 -3.17 19.27 6.04
CA LEU A 124 -2.40 18.11 5.58
C LEU A 124 -2.68 16.82 6.38
N ALA A 125 -3.00 16.93 7.68
CA ALA A 125 -3.45 15.79 8.48
C ALA A 125 -4.83 15.29 8.02
N ASP A 126 -5.70 16.21 7.59
CA ASP A 126 -7.04 15.91 7.07
C ASP A 126 -7.02 15.42 5.61
N GLY A 127 -5.90 15.56 4.91
CA GLY A 127 -5.70 15.09 3.53
C GLY A 127 -6.03 16.13 2.44
N GLU A 128 -6.07 17.42 2.78
CA GLU A 128 -6.26 18.57 1.85
C GLU A 128 -4.94 19.20 1.39
#